data_AF-A0A3N9TLU3-F1
#
_entry.id   AF-A0A3N9TLU3-F1
#
_cell.length_a   1.000
_cell.length_b   1.000
_cell.length_c   1.000
_cell.angle_alpha   90.00
_cell.angle_beta   90.00
_cell.angle_gamma   90.00
#
_symmetry.space_group_name_H-M   'P 1'
#
loop_
_entity.id
_entity.type
_entity.pdbx_description
1 polymer ?
#
loop_
_entity_poly.entity_id
_entity_poly.type
_entity_poly.pdbx_seq_one_letter_code
_entity_poly.pdbx_strand_id
1 'polypeptide(L)'
;MKTVEFKQKVEALGYSIGVTGASEPCFCINNRRGTLAFVEVNKVVGIDTTFGRFEQLSDAEKQSLAELLFEYAATPLDEREEPKKWRIKCPITGLYLNKDRDRDKYTWSSSREVLSYQTQFTRAEIEAFTFEHAHLIEEEVTE
;
A
#
# COMPACT_ATOMS: atom_id res chain seq x y z
N MET A 1 1.17 6.37 -7.35
CA MET A 1 1.72 5.06 -6.99
C MET A 1 1.50 4.78 -5.51
N LYS A 2 0.91 3.62 -5.19
CA LYS A 2 0.74 3.18 -3.79
C LYS A 2 2.05 2.72 -3.18
N THR A 3 2.19 2.83 -1.87
CA THR A 3 3.42 2.44 -1.15
C THR A 3 3.77 0.97 -1.33
N VAL A 4 2.77 0.08 -1.35
CA VAL A 4 3.00 -1.36 -1.57
C VAL A 4 3.51 -1.62 -2.98
N GLU A 5 2.89 -0.98 -3.98
CA GLU A 5 3.31 -1.06 -5.39
C GLU A 5 4.75 -0.57 -5.59
N PHE A 6 5.10 0.56 -4.97
CA PHE A 6 6.46 1.10 -5.00
C PHE A 6 7.47 0.08 -4.47
N LYS A 7 7.19 -0.53 -3.32
CA LYS A 7 8.09 -1.51 -2.71
C LYS A 7 8.33 -2.71 -3.61
N GLN A 8 7.26 -3.26 -4.20
CA GLN A 8 7.34 -4.39 -5.12
C GLN A 8 8.14 -4.04 -6.38
N LYS A 9 7.93 -2.84 -6.95
CA LYS A 9 8.69 -2.38 -8.13
C LYS A 9 10.17 -2.23 -7.83
N VAL A 10 10.56 -1.73 -6.66
CA VAL A 10 11.98 -1.64 -6.25
C VAL A 10 12.61 -3.02 -6.09
N GLU A 11 11.89 -3.96 -5.47
CA GLU A 11 12.35 -5.35 -5.34
C GLU A 11 12.50 -6.04 -6.69
N ALA A 12 11.60 -5.77 -7.64
CA ALA A 12 11.69 -6.28 -9.00
C ALA A 12 12.91 -5.75 -9.77
N LEU A 13 13.41 -4.55 -9.43
CA LEU A 13 14.69 -4.02 -9.92
C LEU A 13 15.92 -4.67 -9.27
N GLY A 14 15.74 -5.57 -8.29
CA GLY A 14 16.83 -6.28 -7.60
C GLY A 14 17.42 -5.51 -6.42
N TYR A 15 16.73 -4.48 -5.93
CA TYR A 15 17.11 -3.69 -4.76
C TYR A 15 16.29 -4.08 -3.53
N SER A 16 16.76 -3.69 -2.34
CA SER A 16 16.01 -3.85 -1.10
C SER A 16 15.61 -2.50 -0.52
N ILE A 17 14.49 -2.47 0.21
CA ILE A 17 14.01 -1.27 0.90
C ILE A 17 14.19 -1.42 2.41
N GLY A 18 14.78 -0.41 3.02
CA GLY A 18 14.72 -0.16 4.46
C GLY A 18 13.89 1.08 4.78
N VAL A 19 13.60 1.28 6.05
CA VAL A 19 13.02 2.52 6.58
C VAL A 19 14.00 3.12 7.57
N THR A 20 14.28 4.42 7.45
CA THR A 20 15.08 5.17 8.43
C THR A 20 14.41 6.49 8.76
N GLY A 21 14.89 7.17 9.80
CA GLY A 21 14.34 8.44 10.27
C GLY A 21 13.15 8.25 11.21
N ALA A 22 13.32 8.61 12.49
CA ALA A 22 12.26 8.46 13.49
C ALA A 22 11.17 9.53 13.37
N SER A 23 11.55 10.77 13.05
CA SER A 23 10.63 11.91 12.89
C SER A 23 10.26 12.20 11.44
N GLU A 24 11.15 11.88 10.50
CA GLU A 24 10.96 12.04 9.06
C GLU A 24 11.31 10.70 8.40
N PRO A 25 10.34 9.77 8.32
CA PRO A 25 10.59 8.46 7.76
C PRO A 25 10.87 8.57 6.26
N CYS A 26 11.96 7.95 5.83
CA CYS A 26 12.32 7.81 4.43
C CYS A 26 12.60 6.35 4.08
N PHE A 27 12.29 5.98 2.84
CA PHE A 27 12.66 4.69 2.29
C PHE A 27 14.11 4.73 1.82
N CYS A 28 14.92 3.80 2.32
CA CYS A 28 16.30 3.56 1.92
C CYS A 28 16.32 2.49 0.84
N ILE A 29 16.73 2.84 -0.37
CA ILE A 29 16.89 1.87 -1.45
C ILE A 29 18.33 1.41 -1.42
N ASN A 30 18.54 0.09 -1.29
CA ASN A 30 19.85 -0.49 -1.08
C ASN A 30 20.15 -1.58 -2.12
N ASN A 31 21.42 -1.77 -2.40
CA ASN A 31 21.93 -2.99 -3.02
C ASN A 31 22.92 -3.68 -2.06
N ARG A 32 23.56 -4.77 -2.52
CA ARG A 32 24.56 -5.50 -1.72
C ARG A 32 25.77 -4.66 -1.27
N ARG A 33 25.99 -3.48 -1.87
CA ARG A 33 27.13 -2.58 -1.58
C ARG A 33 26.74 -1.39 -0.70
N GLY A 34 25.46 -1.22 -0.39
CA GLY A 34 24.94 -0.16 0.48
C GLY A 34 23.78 0.64 -0.14
N THR A 35 23.51 1.79 0.45
CA THR A 35 22.41 2.69 0.07
C THR A 35 22.69 3.39 -1.26
N LEU A 36 21.69 3.35 -2.13
CA LEU A 36 21.65 3.98 -3.44
C LEU A 36 20.89 5.30 -3.41
N ALA A 37 19.75 5.34 -2.72
CA ALA A 37 18.91 6.52 -2.71
C ALA A 37 18.01 6.57 -1.47
N PHE A 38 17.50 7.77 -1.19
CA PHE A 38 16.36 7.98 -0.32
C PHE A 38 15.16 8.53 -1.09
N VAL A 39 13.97 8.15 -0.63
CA VAL A 39 12.74 8.87 -0.94
C VAL A 39 11.92 9.08 0.33
N GLU A 40 11.47 10.32 0.53
CA GLU A 40 10.69 10.76 1.69
C GLU A 40 9.28 10.17 1.65
N VAL A 41 8.82 9.61 2.77
CA VAL A 41 7.49 9.02 2.85
C VAL A 41 6.43 10.11 2.97
N ASN A 42 6.71 11.14 3.78
CA ASN A 42 5.74 12.16 4.19
C ASN A 42 5.90 13.51 3.47
N LYS A 43 6.73 13.56 2.41
CA LYS A 43 6.95 14.77 1.60
C LYS A 43 6.79 14.45 0.11
N VAL A 44 6.31 15.45 -0.64
CA VAL A 44 6.22 15.36 -2.10
C VAL A 44 7.56 15.80 -2.69
N VAL A 45 8.06 15.05 -3.67
CA VAL A 45 9.35 15.28 -4.37
C VAL A 45 10.57 15.32 -3.44
N GLY A 46 10.56 14.56 -2.34
CA GLY A 46 11.73 14.41 -1.49
C GLY A 46 12.57 13.21 -1.93
N ILE A 47 13.58 13.43 -2.78
CA ILE A 47 14.46 12.37 -3.29
C ILE A 47 15.91 12.78 -3.08
N ASP A 48 16.76 11.84 -2.68
CA ASP A 48 18.21 12.00 -2.64
C ASP A 48 18.89 10.81 -3.32
N THR A 49 19.67 11.10 -4.36
CA THR A 49 20.47 10.12 -5.12
C THR A 49 21.98 10.44 -5.07
N THR A 50 22.41 11.34 -4.18
CA THR A 50 23.82 11.82 -4.13
C THR A 50 24.81 10.81 -3.53
N PHE A 51 24.36 9.57 -3.29
CA PHE A 51 25.17 8.50 -2.75
C PHE A 51 26.22 8.02 -3.76
N GLY A 52 27.48 7.90 -3.35
CA GLY A 52 28.55 7.39 -4.21
C GLY A 52 28.32 5.97 -4.75
N ARG A 53 27.40 5.20 -4.15
CA ARG A 53 26.95 3.89 -4.68
C ARG A 53 25.96 4.02 -5.83
N PHE A 54 25.14 5.06 -5.84
CA PHE A 54 24.28 5.39 -6.98
C PHE A 54 25.11 5.66 -8.22
N GLU A 55 26.21 6.42 -8.06
CA GLU A 55 27.10 6.74 -9.18
C GLU A 55 27.79 5.52 -9.83
N GLN A 56 27.87 4.41 -9.09
CA GLN A 56 28.45 3.15 -9.57
C GLN A 56 27.47 2.29 -10.38
N LEU A 57 26.19 2.66 -10.43
CA LEU A 57 25.21 2.01 -11.28
C LEU A 57 25.46 2.35 -12.75
N SER A 58 25.05 1.46 -13.66
CA SER A 58 24.97 1.81 -15.08
C SER A 58 23.91 2.88 -15.33
N ASP A 59 24.02 3.62 -16.44
CA ASP A 59 23.05 4.68 -16.77
C ASP A 59 21.62 4.14 -16.87
N ALA A 60 21.43 2.92 -17.39
CA ALA A 60 20.13 2.27 -17.48
C ALA A 60 19.53 1.96 -16.09
N GLU A 61 20.36 1.51 -15.15
CA GLU A 61 19.95 1.27 -13.76
C GLU A 61 19.62 2.59 -13.04
N LYS A 62 20.47 3.61 -13.21
CA LYS A 62 20.23 4.96 -12.67
C LYS A 62 18.89 5.50 -13.15
N GLN A 63 18.62 5.40 -14.45
CA GLN A 63 17.40 5.92 -15.05
C GLN A 63 16.17 5.14 -14.56
N SER A 64 16.22 3.80 -14.57
CA SER A 64 15.11 2.97 -14.10
C SER A 64 14.77 3.25 -12.63
N LEU A 65 15.78 3.39 -11.78
CA LEU A 65 15.58 3.70 -10.36
C LEU A 65 15.08 5.15 -10.17
N ALA A 66 15.65 6.12 -10.89
CA ALA A 66 15.25 7.53 -10.79
C ALA A 66 13.80 7.75 -11.23
N GLU A 67 13.37 7.13 -12.33
CA GLU A 67 11.99 7.18 -12.81
C GLU A 67 11.01 6.62 -11.76
N LEU A 68 11.34 5.48 -11.16
CA LEU A 68 10.52 4.86 -10.11
C LEU A 68 10.45 5.74 -8.84
N LEU A 69 11.59 6.28 -8.40
CA LEU A 69 11.63 7.18 -7.24
C LEU A 69 10.81 8.44 -7.50
N PHE A 70 10.91 9.01 -8.70
CA PHE A 70 10.17 10.19 -9.10
C PHE A 70 8.67 9.92 -9.18
N GLU A 71 8.23 8.82 -9.80
CA GLU A 71 6.82 8.44 -9.89
C GLU A 71 6.18 8.33 -8.50
N TYR A 72 6.86 7.67 -7.56
CA TYR A 72 6.39 7.59 -6.18
C TYR A 72 6.40 8.95 -5.48
N ALA A 73 7.51 9.71 -5.56
CA ALA A 73 7.63 10.99 -4.87
C ALA A 73 6.72 12.08 -5.44
N ALA A 74 6.32 11.99 -6.71
CA ALA A 74 5.36 12.89 -7.35
C ALA A 74 3.90 12.52 -7.04
N THR A 75 3.65 11.30 -6.56
CA THR A 75 2.29 10.89 -6.14
C THR A 75 1.87 11.71 -4.92
N PRO A 76 0.66 12.31 -4.89
CA PRO A 76 0.10 12.96 -3.71
C PRO A 76 0.08 12.06 -2.47
N LEU A 77 0.29 12.62 -1.27
CA LEU A 77 0.49 11.82 -0.05
C LEU A 77 -0.73 10.94 0.29
N ASP A 78 -1.93 11.49 0.16
CA ASP A 78 -3.21 10.81 0.35
C ASP A 78 -3.43 9.66 -0.65
N GLU A 79 -2.81 9.75 -1.82
CA GLU A 79 -2.84 8.68 -2.82
C GLU A 79 -1.79 7.58 -2.57
N ARG A 80 -0.81 7.77 -1.68
CA ARG A 80 0.25 6.77 -1.38
C ARG A 80 -0.17 5.71 -0.37
N GLU A 81 -1.04 6.08 0.57
CA GLU A 81 -1.54 5.16 1.59
C GLU A 81 -2.47 4.12 0.96
N GLU A 82 -2.41 2.89 1.44
CA GLU A 82 -3.44 1.91 1.10
C GLU A 82 -4.79 2.42 1.62
N PRO A 83 -5.86 2.29 0.83
CA PRO A 83 -7.17 2.68 1.32
C PRO A 83 -7.47 1.90 2.59
N LYS A 84 -7.85 2.61 3.64
CA LYS A 84 -8.34 2.02 4.89
C LYS A 84 -9.40 0.97 4.57
N LYS A 85 -9.42 -0.08 5.38
CA LYS A 85 -10.39 -1.18 5.23
C LYS A 85 -11.21 -1.33 6.49
N TRP A 86 -12.45 -1.73 6.29
CA TRP A 86 -13.42 -1.99 7.35
C TRP A 86 -14.00 -3.39 7.20
N ARG A 87 -14.31 -4.01 8.34
CA ARG A 87 -15.17 -5.18 8.42
C ARG A 87 -16.59 -4.71 8.71
N ILE A 88 -17.54 -5.26 7.97
CA ILE A 88 -18.95 -4.88 8.12
C ILE A 88 -19.66 -5.96 8.92
N LYS A 89 -20.26 -5.59 10.05
CA LYS A 89 -20.86 -6.52 11.00
C LYS A 89 -22.35 -6.29 11.14
N CYS A 90 -23.10 -7.39 11.12
CA CYS A 90 -24.52 -7.37 11.40
C CYS A 90 -24.74 -7.23 12.92
N PRO A 91 -25.46 -6.19 13.39
CA PRO A 91 -25.68 -5.99 14.82
C PRO A 91 -26.57 -7.06 15.46
N ILE A 92 -27.40 -7.76 14.65
CA ILE A 92 -28.35 -8.77 15.14
C ILE A 92 -27.67 -10.13 15.30
N THR A 93 -26.93 -10.57 14.28
CA THR A 93 -26.33 -11.91 14.27
C THR A 93 -24.90 -11.93 14.81
N GLY A 94 -24.23 -10.77 14.85
CA GLY A 94 -22.81 -10.65 15.17
C GLY A 94 -21.87 -11.18 14.08
N LEU A 95 -22.40 -11.61 12.93
CA LEU A 95 -21.64 -12.10 11.78
C LEU A 95 -21.13 -10.94 10.91
N TYR A 96 -20.09 -11.23 10.13
CA TYR A 96 -19.45 -10.28 9.21
C TYR A 96 -19.88 -10.53 7.78
N LEU A 97 -19.98 -9.44 7.02
CA LEU A 97 -20.25 -9.47 5.59
C LEU A 97 -18.99 -9.95 4.87
N ASN A 98 -19.13 -11.01 4.09
CA ASN A 98 -18.08 -11.55 3.25
C ASN A 98 -18.57 -11.56 1.81
N LYS A 99 -17.72 -11.15 0.86
CA LYS A 99 -18.02 -11.19 -0.57
C LYS A 99 -17.25 -12.34 -1.22
N ASP A 100 -17.96 -13.24 -1.88
CA ASP A 100 -17.36 -14.30 -2.70
C ASP A 100 -16.68 -13.65 -3.92
N ARG A 101 -15.36 -13.88 -4.05
CA ARG A 101 -14.56 -13.24 -5.10
C ARG A 101 -14.86 -13.78 -6.50
N ASP A 102 -15.34 -15.01 -6.61
CA ASP A 102 -15.61 -15.67 -7.90
C ASP A 102 -17.05 -15.43 -8.36
N ARG A 103 -17.99 -15.29 -7.41
CA ARG A 103 -19.43 -15.28 -7.69
C ARG A 103 -20.09 -13.92 -7.50
N ASP A 104 -19.34 -12.92 -7.03
CA ASP A 104 -19.83 -11.57 -6.73
C ASP A 104 -21.06 -11.56 -5.79
N LYS A 105 -21.10 -12.53 -4.86
CA LYS A 105 -22.21 -12.73 -3.92
C LYS A 105 -21.79 -12.43 -2.50
N TYR A 106 -22.64 -11.70 -1.78
CA TYR A 106 -22.46 -11.41 -0.37
C TYR A 106 -23.06 -12.51 0.52
N THR A 107 -22.37 -12.84 1.60
CA THR A 107 -22.80 -13.81 2.61
C THR A 107 -22.39 -13.36 4.01
N TRP A 108 -23.07 -13.85 5.04
CA TRP A 108 -22.75 -13.58 6.43
C TRP A 108 -21.94 -14.73 7.02
N SER A 109 -20.74 -14.46 7.52
CA SER A 109 -19.85 -15.48 8.08
C SER A 109 -18.87 -14.91 9.11
N SER A 110 -17.84 -15.67 9.45
CA SER A 110 -16.77 -15.23 10.34
C SER A 110 -15.89 -14.14 9.70
N SER A 111 -15.23 -13.34 10.52
CA SER A 111 -14.24 -12.34 10.11
C SER A 111 -12.92 -12.92 9.59
N ARG A 112 -12.79 -14.25 9.54
CA ARG A 112 -11.54 -14.92 9.13
C ARG A 112 -11.29 -14.70 7.64
N GLU A 113 -10.16 -14.09 7.35
CA GLU A 113 -9.71 -13.88 5.98
C GLU A 113 -9.30 -15.21 5.34
N VAL A 114 -9.83 -15.47 4.15
CA VAL A 114 -9.59 -16.67 3.35
C VAL A 114 -9.51 -16.28 1.89
N LEU A 115 -8.77 -17.04 1.08
CA LEU A 115 -8.47 -16.68 -0.31
C LEU A 115 -9.70 -16.46 -1.19
N SER A 116 -10.77 -17.23 -0.99
CA SER A 116 -11.99 -17.18 -1.80
C SER A 116 -12.96 -16.05 -1.43
N TYR A 117 -12.74 -15.37 -0.29
CA TYR A 117 -13.65 -14.34 0.19
C TYR A 117 -12.91 -13.04 0.47
N GLN A 118 -13.57 -11.94 0.15
CA GLN A 118 -13.20 -10.61 0.62
C GLN A 118 -13.98 -10.34 1.91
N THR A 119 -13.26 -10.18 3.02
CA THR A 119 -13.81 -9.93 4.36
C THR A 119 -13.63 -8.48 4.82
N GLN A 120 -12.90 -7.69 4.03
CA GLN A 120 -12.54 -6.32 4.33
C GLN A 120 -12.83 -5.45 3.11
N PHE A 121 -13.42 -4.27 3.33
CA PHE A 121 -13.88 -3.38 2.28
C PHE A 121 -13.34 -1.98 2.50
N THR A 122 -13.02 -1.28 1.41
CA THR A 122 -12.67 0.14 1.42
C THR A 122 -13.93 1.00 1.56
N ARG A 123 -13.76 2.29 1.91
CA ARG A 123 -14.89 3.24 2.03
C ARG A 123 -15.66 3.35 0.71
N ALA A 124 -14.93 3.43 -0.40
CA ALA A 124 -15.51 3.49 -1.74
C ALA A 124 -16.34 2.23 -2.08
N GLU A 125 -15.91 1.04 -1.65
CA GLU A 125 -16.68 -0.19 -1.85
C GLU A 125 -17.96 -0.21 -1.01
N ILE A 126 -17.90 0.28 0.24
CA ILE A 126 -19.07 0.37 1.13
C ILE A 126 -20.08 1.36 0.56
N GLU A 127 -19.63 2.54 0.12
CA GLU A 127 -20.49 3.55 -0.51
C GLU A 127 -21.12 3.08 -1.83
N ALA A 128 -20.49 2.10 -2.50
CA ALA A 128 -21.00 1.49 -3.73
C ALA A 128 -21.97 0.32 -3.48
N PHE A 129 -22.25 -0.06 -2.23
CA PHE A 129 -23.21 -1.13 -1.94
C PHE A 129 -24.62 -0.76 -2.42
N THR A 130 -25.28 -1.70 -3.10
CA THR A 130 -26.62 -1.49 -3.66
C THR A 130 -27.74 -1.90 -2.72
N PHE A 131 -27.41 -2.30 -1.49
CA PHE A 131 -28.35 -2.74 -0.47
C PHE A 131 -28.29 -1.81 0.75
N GLU A 132 -29.37 -1.74 1.52
CA GLU A 132 -29.42 -0.90 2.72
C GLU A 132 -28.40 -1.36 3.76
N HIS A 133 -27.43 -0.50 4.10
CA HIS A 133 -26.31 -0.85 4.97
C HIS A 133 -26.07 0.15 6.11
N ALA A 134 -26.88 1.20 6.26
CA ALA A 134 -26.69 2.24 7.28
C ALA A 134 -26.81 1.72 8.74
N HIS A 135 -27.47 0.57 8.94
CA HIS A 135 -27.64 -0.06 10.24
C HIS A 135 -26.50 -1.05 10.58
N LEU A 136 -25.55 -1.28 9.67
CA LEU A 136 -24.44 -2.19 9.89
C LEU A 136 -23.32 -1.49 10.66
N ILE A 137 -22.56 -2.27 11.43
CA ILE A 137 -21.43 -1.76 12.20
C ILE A 137 -20.16 -1.85 11.35
N GLU A 138 -19.47 -0.73 11.18
CA GLU A 138 -18.17 -0.66 10.52
C GLU A 138 -17.04 -0.75 11.57
N GLU A 139 -16.26 -1.82 11.51
CA GLU A 139 -15.06 -2.00 12.35
C GLU A 139 -13.81 -1.74 11.51
N GLU A 140 -13.09 -0.64 11.76
CA GLU A 140 -11.83 -0.31 11.06
C GLU A 140 -10.79 -1.40 11.34
N VAL A 141 -10.11 -1.87 10.29
CA VAL A 141 -9.02 -2.83 10.40
C VAL A 141 -7.74 -2.03 10.64
N THR A 142 -7.25 -2.03 11.88
CA THR A 142 -5.91 -1.54 12.22
C THR A 142 -4.91 -2.66 11.99
N GLU A 143 -3.90 -2.42 11.14
CA GLU A 143 -2.73 -3.31 10.99
C GLU A 143 -1.84 -3.31 12.24
#